data_AF-A0A6C1E1D7-F1
#
_entry.id   AF-A0A6C1E1D7-F1
#
_cell.length_a   1.000
_cell.length_b   1.000
_cell.length_c   1.000
_cell.angle_alpha   90.00
_cell.angle_beta   90.00
_cell.angle_gamma   90.00
#
_symmetry.space_group_name_H-M   'P 1'
#
loop_
_entity.id
_entity.type
_entity.pdbx_description
1 polymer ?
#
loop_
_entity_poly.entity_id
_entity_poly.type
_entity_poly.pdbx_seq_one_letter_code
_entity_poly.pdbx_strand_id
1 'polypeptide(L)'
;MMQIEDVDTNLYDLSISTILPQDEPNFANFLEQNPKIRDDPMIQKLKPLKYFTLKNVTLKKIHELESTGTFCSSDNKLQNFLNDIANTIKNPNYAIDYVTQEIYITKETLTKISEMNHSLDIELSRLKKHVDHTIKDFQKAKDFSPVHKSKFGNFKNAVKKVQGRERSELQGMKFKWNTKQLYERGVLKTIRGEKLAELTVKVFGSSGPKFPDIIFKISTSDGSRFGIQMIDKRKGPDKRYSDDVDSFSFKDLIKTQVEPKIETWKLFHSNVVVNNSQLLHLIVSFFYKRNAL
;
A
#
# COMPACT_ATOMS: atom_id res chain seq x y z
N MET A 1 48.93 14.12 -16.04
CA MET A 1 48.31 14.17 -14.71
C MET A 1 48.99 15.30 -13.96
N MET A 2 48.25 16.27 -13.44
CA MET A 2 48.81 17.32 -12.59
C MET A 2 48.39 16.95 -11.17
N GLN A 3 49.26 16.22 -10.49
CA GLN A 3 49.13 16.00 -9.05
C GLN A 3 49.33 17.37 -8.39
N ILE A 4 48.55 17.71 -7.37
CA ILE A 4 48.88 18.88 -6.54
C ILE A 4 50.13 18.46 -5.77
N GLU A 5 51.29 18.87 -6.26
CA GLU A 5 52.62 18.27 -5.98
C GLU A 5 53.20 18.55 -4.58
N ASP A 6 52.44 19.13 -3.63
CA ASP A 6 52.98 19.48 -2.31
C ASP A 6 52.21 18.89 -1.12
N VAL A 7 51.32 17.91 -1.36
CA VAL A 7 50.50 17.33 -0.28
C VAL A 7 50.55 15.80 -0.36
N ASP A 8 51.36 15.18 0.51
CA ASP A 8 51.40 13.72 0.76
C ASP A 8 50.08 13.16 1.36
N THR A 9 48.98 13.93 1.29
CA THR A 9 47.67 13.60 1.88
C THR A 9 46.54 13.78 0.87
N ASN A 10 45.48 12.99 1.01
CA ASN A 10 44.30 13.04 0.15
C ASN A 10 43.66 14.44 0.25
N LEU A 11 43.11 14.99 -0.84
CA LEU A 11 42.36 16.25 -0.82
C LEU A 11 41.23 16.27 0.21
N TYR A 12 40.69 15.10 0.52
CA TYR A 12 39.75 14.93 1.63
C TYR A 12 40.39 15.26 2.99
N ASP A 13 41.59 14.76 3.26
CA ASP A 13 42.34 15.01 4.50
C ASP A 13 42.67 16.52 4.64
N LEU A 14 43.02 17.16 3.52
CA LEU A 14 43.20 18.62 3.47
C LEU A 14 41.91 19.36 3.83
N SER A 15 40.76 18.88 3.35
CA SER A 15 39.46 19.49 3.63
C SER A 15 39.04 19.39 5.10
N ILE A 16 39.38 18.29 5.79
CA ILE A 16 39.04 18.06 7.21
C ILE A 16 40.13 18.53 8.19
N SER A 17 41.30 18.92 7.69
CA SER A 17 42.41 19.39 8.52
C SER A 17 42.03 20.57 9.42
N THR A 18 42.70 20.71 10.56
CA THR A 18 42.54 21.90 11.41
C THR A 18 43.04 23.15 10.71
N ILE A 19 42.30 24.25 10.84
CA ILE A 19 42.72 25.56 10.34
C ILE A 19 43.82 26.09 11.26
N LEU A 20 44.94 26.47 10.66
CA LEU A 20 46.10 27.00 11.36
C LEU A 20 46.02 28.54 11.44
N PRO A 21 46.63 29.18 12.46
CA PRO A 21 46.59 30.63 12.61
C PRO A 21 47.11 31.42 11.39
N GLN A 22 48.03 30.84 10.62
CA GLN A 22 48.57 31.44 9.39
C GLN A 22 47.63 31.38 8.17
N ASP A 23 46.58 30.56 8.19
CA ASP A 23 45.73 30.37 7.00
C ASP A 23 44.87 31.61 6.69
N GLU A 24 44.42 32.32 7.73
CA GLU A 24 43.66 33.56 7.60
C GLU A 24 44.48 34.70 6.97
N PRO A 25 45.69 35.05 7.46
CA PRO A 25 46.51 36.07 6.80
C PRO A 25 46.95 35.65 5.39
N ASN A 26 47.21 34.35 5.16
CA ASN A 26 47.52 33.85 3.82
C ASN A 26 46.32 34.02 2.85
N PHE A 27 45.11 33.73 3.31
CA PHE A 27 43.90 33.92 2.52
C PHE A 27 43.62 35.39 2.23
N ALA A 28 43.83 36.28 3.20
CA ALA A 28 43.72 37.72 2.99
C ALA A 28 44.71 38.20 1.91
N ASN A 29 45.99 37.82 2.03
CA ASN A 29 47.02 38.13 1.04
C ASN A 29 46.68 37.57 -0.36
N PHE A 30 46.15 36.35 -0.42
CA PHE A 30 45.72 35.72 -1.68
C PHE A 30 44.61 36.52 -2.37
N LEU A 31 43.60 36.98 -1.62
CA LEU A 31 42.51 37.79 -2.17
C LEU A 31 42.97 39.18 -2.62
N GLU A 32 43.93 39.79 -1.90
CA GLU A 32 44.54 41.06 -2.30
C GLU A 32 45.34 40.94 -3.60
N GLN A 33 46.11 39.86 -3.74
CA GLN A 33 46.88 39.58 -4.96
C GLN A 33 46.01 39.17 -6.15
N ASN A 34 44.79 38.70 -5.92
CA ASN A 34 43.88 38.19 -6.96
C ASN A 34 42.51 38.89 -6.92
N PRO A 35 42.39 40.15 -7.39
CA PRO A 35 41.15 40.92 -7.33
C PRO A 35 39.97 40.23 -8.03
N LYS A 36 40.22 39.53 -9.15
CA LYS A 36 39.19 38.79 -9.89
C LYS A 36 38.54 37.68 -9.07
N ILE A 37 39.30 37.03 -8.17
CA ILE A 37 38.79 35.99 -7.29
C ILE A 37 38.04 36.62 -6.12
N ARG A 38 38.56 37.72 -5.57
CA ARG A 38 37.87 38.49 -4.53
C ARG A 38 36.49 38.98 -4.96
N ASP A 39 36.38 39.37 -6.23
CA ASP A 39 35.13 39.88 -6.80
C ASP A 39 34.19 38.77 -7.30
N ASP A 40 34.58 37.49 -7.16
CA ASP A 40 33.72 36.36 -7.53
C ASP A 40 32.45 36.31 -6.65
N PRO A 41 31.25 36.13 -7.23
CA PRO A 41 30.00 36.11 -6.48
C PRO A 41 29.92 35.03 -5.39
N MET A 42 30.65 33.92 -5.51
CA MET A 42 30.73 32.89 -4.47
C MET A 42 31.59 33.37 -3.29
N ILE A 43 32.71 34.01 -3.57
CA ILE A 43 33.63 34.54 -2.55
C ILE A 43 33.00 35.71 -1.80
N GLN A 44 32.32 36.63 -2.49
CA GLN A 44 31.61 37.75 -1.85
C GLN A 44 30.46 37.31 -0.93
N LYS A 45 29.90 36.11 -1.14
CA LYS A 45 28.84 35.55 -0.27
C LYS A 45 29.38 35.00 1.05
N LEU A 46 30.70 34.84 1.20
CA LEU A 46 31.30 34.42 2.45
C LEU A 46 31.16 35.53 3.50
N LYS A 47 30.31 35.31 4.51
CA LYS A 47 30.08 36.25 5.61
C LYS A 47 30.33 35.54 6.96
N PRO A 48 31.41 35.87 7.68
CA PRO A 48 32.47 36.83 7.33
C PRO A 48 33.39 36.30 6.20
N LEU A 49 34.02 37.20 5.44
CA LEU A 49 35.01 36.87 4.40
C LEU A 49 36.32 36.40 5.05
N LYS A 50 36.32 35.15 5.48
CA LYS A 50 37.41 34.48 6.21
C LYS A 50 37.67 33.11 5.61
N TYR A 51 38.90 32.64 5.74
CA TYR A 51 39.28 31.30 5.30
C TYR A 51 38.46 30.22 6.02
N PHE A 52 38.19 30.41 7.32
CA PHE A 52 37.31 29.55 8.10
C PHE A 52 35.91 29.41 7.47
N THR A 53 35.33 30.52 7.02
CA THR A 53 34.01 30.52 6.38
C THR A 53 34.05 29.78 5.04
N LEU A 54 35.08 30.03 4.23
CA LEU A 54 35.30 29.32 2.97
C LEU A 54 35.38 27.81 3.20
N LYS A 55 36.23 27.37 4.14
CA LYS A 55 36.43 25.96 4.45
C LYS A 55 35.14 25.28 4.92
N ASN A 56 34.38 25.93 5.81
CA ASN A 56 33.10 25.40 6.29
C ASN A 56 32.04 25.30 5.20
N VAL A 57 31.93 26.32 4.33
CA VAL A 57 30.98 26.28 3.21
C VAL A 57 31.35 25.16 2.24
N THR A 58 32.63 24.99 1.94
CA THR A 58 33.14 23.91 1.09
C THR A 58 32.86 22.53 1.70
N LEU A 59 33.17 22.33 2.98
CA LEU A 59 32.88 21.08 3.70
C LEU A 59 31.39 20.76 3.73
N LYS A 60 30.53 21.76 3.97
CA LYS A 60 29.07 21.58 3.93
C LYS A 60 28.62 21.11 2.55
N LYS A 61 29.17 21.68 1.47
CA LYS A 61 28.84 21.29 0.10
C LYS A 61 29.33 19.89 -0.24
N ILE A 62 30.52 19.52 0.22
CA ILE A 62 31.06 18.14 0.11
C ILE A 62 30.10 17.15 0.78
N HIS A 63 29.66 17.43 2.02
CA HIS A 63 28.71 16.57 2.72
C HIS A 63 27.32 16.53 2.07
N GLU A 64 26.82 17.66 1.55
CA GLU A 64 25.55 17.68 0.80
C GLU A 64 25.62 16.73 -0.40
N LEU A 65 26.69 16.79 -1.19
CA LEU A 65 26.88 15.94 -2.37
C LEU A 65 27.13 14.46 -2.02
N GLU A 66 27.76 14.17 -0.89
CA GLU A 66 27.90 12.81 -0.37
C GLU A 66 26.54 12.25 0.09
N SER A 67 25.73 13.07 0.76
CA SER A 67 24.39 12.68 1.22
C SER A 67 23.42 12.39 0.08
N THR A 68 23.61 13.01 -1.10
CA THR A 68 22.85 12.72 -2.31
C THR A 68 23.37 11.51 -3.09
N GLY A 69 24.42 10.84 -2.58
CA GLY A 69 25.05 9.69 -3.23
C GLY A 69 25.82 10.05 -4.51
N THR A 70 26.11 11.33 -4.73
CA THR A 70 26.76 11.82 -5.95
C THR A 70 28.25 11.47 -5.98
N PHE A 71 28.90 11.39 -4.82
CA PHE A 71 30.25 10.81 -4.69
C PHE A 71 30.51 10.27 -3.28
N CYS A 72 31.61 9.54 -3.12
CA CYS A 72 32.12 9.07 -1.83
C CYS A 72 33.45 9.77 -1.54
N SER A 73 33.51 10.47 -0.41
CA SER A 73 34.59 11.40 -0.11
C SER A 73 35.90 10.70 0.28
N SER A 74 35.83 9.44 0.76
CA SER A 74 36.99 8.60 1.11
C SER A 74 37.80 8.07 -0.08
N ASP A 75 37.22 8.02 -1.29
CA ASP A 75 37.77 7.26 -2.43
C ASP A 75 38.55 8.11 -3.44
N ASN A 76 39.25 9.16 -2.98
CA ASN A 76 40.09 10.03 -3.82
C ASN A 76 39.33 10.75 -4.97
N LYS A 77 37.99 10.76 -4.92
CA LYS A 77 37.12 11.33 -5.97
C LYS A 77 37.20 12.86 -6.06
N LEU A 78 37.64 13.54 -5.01
CA LEU A 78 37.89 14.99 -5.04
C LEU A 78 38.99 15.37 -6.04
N GLN A 79 40.03 14.52 -6.17
CA GLN A 79 41.06 14.72 -7.19
C GLN A 79 40.51 14.50 -8.61
N ASN A 80 39.57 13.56 -8.79
CA ASN A 80 38.92 13.35 -10.07
C ASN A 80 38.10 14.57 -10.48
N PHE A 81 37.35 15.18 -9.57
CA PHE A 81 36.64 16.43 -9.85
C PHE A 81 37.58 17.56 -10.27
N LEU A 82 38.71 17.73 -9.58
CA LEU A 82 39.71 18.73 -9.98
C LEU A 82 40.33 18.43 -11.34
N ASN A 83 40.62 17.16 -11.62
CA ASN A 83 41.12 16.72 -12.92
C ASN A 83 40.10 16.99 -14.02
N ASP A 84 38.82 16.73 -13.77
CA ASP A 84 37.73 16.98 -14.70
C ASP A 84 37.58 18.47 -14.97
N ILE A 85 37.60 19.31 -13.93
CA ILE A 85 37.60 20.78 -14.07
C ILE A 85 38.80 21.24 -14.91
N ALA A 86 40.00 20.74 -14.61
CA ALA A 86 41.20 21.09 -15.37
C ALA A 86 41.11 20.62 -16.83
N ASN A 87 40.55 19.45 -17.09
CA ASN A 87 40.34 18.91 -18.44
C ASN A 87 39.26 19.70 -19.19
N THR A 88 38.19 20.13 -18.54
CA THR A 88 37.14 20.99 -19.10
C THR A 88 37.70 22.36 -19.48
N ILE A 89 38.56 22.96 -18.63
CA ILE A 89 39.22 24.23 -18.95
C ILE A 89 40.18 24.06 -20.14
N LYS A 90 40.91 22.94 -20.20
CA LYS A 90 41.84 22.65 -21.31
C LYS A 90 41.12 22.35 -22.63
N ASN A 91 39.97 21.68 -22.59
CA ASN A 91 39.23 21.21 -23.76
C ASN A 91 37.72 21.51 -23.63
N PRO A 92 37.31 22.79 -23.74
CA PRO A 92 35.93 23.19 -23.49
C PRO A 92 34.95 22.57 -24.49
N ASN A 93 35.34 22.44 -25.77
CA ASN A 93 34.47 21.87 -26.82
C ASN A 93 34.16 20.39 -26.55
N TYR A 94 35.14 19.61 -26.11
CA TYR A 94 34.92 18.20 -25.77
C TYR A 94 33.92 18.02 -24.63
N ALA A 95 34.00 18.87 -23.60
CA ALA A 95 33.06 18.86 -22.49
C ALA A 95 31.64 19.24 -22.94
N ILE A 96 31.51 20.26 -23.81
CA ILE A 96 30.22 20.67 -24.38
C ILE A 96 29.60 19.53 -25.20
N ASP A 97 30.39 18.87 -26.05
CA ASP A 97 29.90 17.76 -26.87
C ASP A 97 29.45 16.58 -26.01
N TYR A 98 30.23 16.23 -24.99
CA TYR A 98 29.89 15.17 -24.03
C TYR A 98 28.57 15.44 -23.31
N VAL A 99 28.42 16.64 -22.72
CA VAL A 99 27.19 17.04 -22.01
C VAL A 99 26.00 17.08 -22.97
N THR A 100 26.20 17.55 -24.20
CA THR A 100 25.13 17.59 -25.20
C THR A 100 24.65 16.18 -25.55
N GLN A 101 25.58 15.23 -25.71
CA GLN A 101 25.25 13.84 -25.99
C GLN A 101 24.57 13.16 -24.79
N GLU A 102 25.02 13.43 -23.57
CA GLU A 102 24.40 12.91 -22.35
C GLU A 102 22.96 13.42 -22.19
N ILE A 103 22.74 14.72 -22.43
CA ILE A 103 21.39 15.32 -22.44
C ILE A 103 20.51 14.68 -23.51
N TYR A 104 21.06 14.42 -24.71
CA TYR A 104 20.33 13.77 -25.79
C TYR A 104 19.86 12.37 -25.39
N ILE A 105 20.78 11.54 -24.88
CA ILE A 105 20.48 10.16 -24.45
C ILE A 105 19.46 10.18 -23.31
N THR A 106 19.61 11.09 -22.35
CA THR A 106 18.69 11.24 -21.22
C THR A 106 17.29 11.60 -21.70
N LYS A 107 17.17 12.53 -22.65
CA LYS A 107 15.89 12.91 -23.26
C LYS A 107 15.24 11.76 -24.01
N GLU A 108 16.00 11.03 -24.83
CA GLU A 108 15.48 9.84 -25.52
C GLU A 108 14.96 8.79 -24.52
N THR A 109 15.74 8.52 -23.48
CA THR A 109 15.40 7.53 -22.45
C THR A 109 14.12 7.94 -21.73
N LEU A 110 14.01 9.22 -21.36
CA LEU A 110 12.81 9.77 -20.73
C LEU A 110 11.58 9.60 -21.62
N THR A 111 11.69 9.91 -22.91
CA THR A 111 10.60 9.72 -23.88
C THR A 111 10.17 8.25 -23.95
N LYS A 112 11.12 7.33 -24.11
CA LYS A 112 10.83 5.87 -24.17
C LYS A 112 10.17 5.37 -22.89
N ILE A 113 10.62 5.82 -21.72
CA ILE A 113 9.99 5.48 -20.43
C ILE A 113 8.57 6.05 -20.36
N SER A 114 8.37 7.27 -20.81
CA SER A 114 7.04 7.90 -20.83
C SER A 114 6.07 7.15 -21.74
N GLU A 115 6.51 6.74 -22.92
CA GLU A 115 5.71 5.93 -23.85
C GLU A 115 5.35 4.56 -23.27
N MET A 116 6.32 3.90 -22.62
CA MET A 116 6.10 2.62 -21.95
C MET A 116 5.09 2.74 -20.80
N ASN A 117 5.22 3.77 -19.97
CA ASN A 117 4.25 4.03 -18.89
C ASN A 117 2.85 4.28 -19.44
N HIS A 118 2.73 5.06 -20.50
CA HIS A 118 1.44 5.30 -21.15
C HIS A 118 0.81 4.01 -21.70
N SER A 119 1.62 3.16 -22.33
CA SER A 119 1.17 1.85 -22.82
C SER A 119 0.68 0.94 -21.68
N LEU A 120 1.44 0.86 -20.59
CA LEU A 120 1.08 0.08 -19.40
C LEU A 120 -0.23 0.57 -18.76
N ASP A 121 -0.45 1.89 -18.69
CA ASP A 121 -1.70 2.46 -18.17
C ASP A 121 -2.92 2.08 -19.03
N ILE A 122 -2.76 2.06 -20.35
CA ILE A 122 -3.81 1.61 -21.28
C ILE A 122 -4.12 0.12 -21.05
N GLU A 123 -3.10 -0.72 -20.96
CA GLU A 123 -3.25 -2.16 -20.72
C GLU A 123 -3.92 -2.44 -19.37
N LEU A 124 -3.49 -1.74 -18.32
CA LEU A 124 -4.06 -1.86 -16.99
C LEU A 124 -5.53 -1.42 -16.95
N SER A 125 -5.89 -0.35 -17.66
CA SER A 125 -7.28 0.07 -17.83
C SER A 125 -8.12 -0.97 -18.58
N ARG A 126 -7.56 -1.55 -19.65
CA ARG A 126 -8.21 -2.63 -20.42
C ARG A 126 -8.43 -3.88 -19.56
N LEU A 127 -7.43 -4.28 -18.78
CA LEU A 127 -7.52 -5.43 -17.89
C LEU A 127 -8.58 -5.22 -16.80
N LYS A 128 -8.61 -4.03 -16.16
CA LYS A 128 -9.66 -3.67 -15.19
C LYS A 128 -11.06 -3.79 -15.80
N LYS A 129 -11.26 -3.27 -17.02
CA LYS A 129 -12.54 -3.38 -17.73
C LYS A 129 -12.88 -4.84 -18.04
N HIS A 130 -11.90 -5.64 -18.46
CA HIS A 130 -12.10 -7.06 -18.75
C HIS A 130 -12.52 -7.83 -17.50
N VAL A 131 -11.82 -7.66 -16.38
CA VAL A 131 -12.17 -8.27 -15.08
C VAL A 131 -13.60 -7.88 -14.66
N ASP A 132 -13.94 -6.59 -14.74
CA ASP A 132 -15.28 -6.12 -14.39
C ASP A 132 -16.37 -6.69 -15.30
N HIS A 133 -16.07 -6.85 -16.59
CA HIS A 133 -16.98 -7.47 -17.56
C HIS A 133 -17.19 -8.95 -17.23
N THR A 134 -16.10 -9.70 -17.02
CA THR A 134 -16.16 -11.13 -16.66
C THR A 134 -16.96 -11.37 -15.38
N ILE A 135 -16.75 -10.55 -14.33
CA ILE A 135 -17.52 -10.66 -13.08
C ILE A 135 -19.01 -10.41 -13.35
N LYS A 136 -19.35 -9.37 -14.11
CA LYS A 136 -20.74 -9.04 -14.45
C LYS A 136 -21.41 -10.12 -15.28
N ASP A 137 -20.72 -10.68 -16.27
CA ASP A 137 -21.27 -11.73 -17.12
C ASP A 137 -21.53 -13.00 -16.31
N PHE A 138 -20.61 -13.35 -15.41
CA PHE A 138 -20.79 -14.48 -14.51
C PHE A 138 -21.96 -14.28 -13.53
N GLN A 139 -22.17 -13.05 -13.05
CA GLN A 139 -23.35 -12.67 -12.24
C GLN A 139 -24.64 -12.77 -13.06
N LYS A 140 -24.67 -12.22 -14.28
CA LYS A 140 -25.87 -12.27 -15.16
C LYS A 140 -26.25 -13.69 -15.57
N ALA A 141 -25.27 -14.58 -15.73
CA ALA A 141 -25.52 -15.97 -16.10
C ALA A 141 -26.18 -16.80 -14.99
N LYS A 142 -26.32 -16.25 -13.77
CA LYS A 142 -26.87 -16.94 -12.61
C LYS A 142 -28.20 -16.34 -12.18
N ASP A 143 -29.15 -17.22 -11.83
CA ASP A 143 -30.39 -16.82 -11.20
C ASP A 143 -30.21 -16.78 -9.67
N PHE A 144 -30.31 -15.59 -9.10
CA PHE A 144 -30.28 -15.35 -7.65
C PHE A 144 -31.68 -15.19 -7.07
N SER A 145 -32.70 -15.70 -7.75
CA SER A 145 -34.04 -15.79 -7.19
C SER A 145 -34.06 -16.74 -5.97
N PRO A 146 -34.97 -16.54 -5.01
CA PRO A 146 -35.09 -17.43 -3.86
C PRO A 146 -35.39 -18.87 -4.31
N VAL A 147 -34.52 -19.82 -3.93
CA VAL A 147 -34.70 -21.25 -4.23
C VAL A 147 -36.00 -21.75 -3.56
N HIS A 148 -37.02 -22.02 -4.37
CA HIS A 148 -38.33 -22.59 -4.05
C HIS A 148 -39.02 -22.11 -2.74
N LYS A 149 -39.97 -21.17 -2.87
CA LYS A 149 -41.13 -21.14 -1.98
C LYS A 149 -42.10 -22.23 -2.46
N SER A 150 -42.33 -23.28 -1.67
CA SER A 150 -43.48 -24.16 -1.94
C SER A 150 -44.76 -23.31 -1.96
N LYS A 151 -45.80 -23.73 -2.70
CA LYS A 151 -47.07 -22.99 -2.82
C LYS A 151 -47.69 -22.61 -1.45
N PHE A 152 -47.37 -23.36 -0.38
CA PHE A 152 -47.75 -23.08 1.01
C PHE A 152 -46.97 -21.93 1.69
N GLY A 153 -45.79 -21.57 1.20
CA GLY A 153 -45.00 -20.44 1.71
C GLY A 153 -45.65 -19.08 1.44
N ASN A 154 -46.48 -18.98 0.42
CA ASN A 154 -47.22 -17.75 0.09
C ASN A 154 -48.35 -17.47 1.10
N PHE A 155 -49.02 -18.51 1.61
CA PHE A 155 -50.05 -18.38 2.64
C PHE A 155 -49.47 -17.85 3.96
N LYS A 156 -48.32 -18.38 4.38
CA LYS A 156 -47.61 -17.94 5.59
C LYS A 156 -47.09 -16.49 5.48
N ASN A 157 -46.75 -16.04 4.28
CA ASN A 157 -46.34 -14.66 4.03
C ASN A 157 -47.54 -13.70 3.99
N ALA A 158 -48.68 -14.12 3.46
CA ALA A 158 -49.93 -13.35 3.49
C ALA A 158 -50.41 -13.13 4.94
N VAL A 159 -50.41 -14.17 5.77
CA VAL A 159 -50.76 -14.07 7.20
C VAL A 159 -49.79 -13.16 7.97
N LYS A 160 -48.49 -13.17 7.64
CA LYS A 160 -47.50 -12.27 8.25
C LYS A 160 -47.63 -10.81 7.80
N LYS A 161 -48.04 -10.56 6.54
CA LYS A 161 -48.29 -9.21 6.03
C LYS A 161 -49.50 -8.56 6.70
N VAL A 162 -50.55 -9.33 6.97
CA VAL A 162 -51.75 -8.86 7.69
C VAL A 162 -51.44 -8.53 9.16
N GLN A 163 -50.42 -9.17 9.76
CA GLN A 163 -49.97 -8.88 11.13
C GLN A 163 -48.96 -7.70 11.25
N GLY A 164 -48.81 -6.86 10.22
CA GLY A 164 -48.05 -5.60 10.30
C GLY A 164 -46.55 -5.73 10.60
N ARG A 165 -45.97 -6.93 10.55
CA ARG A 165 -44.54 -7.16 10.76
C ARG A 165 -43.81 -7.06 9.43
N GLU A 166 -43.66 -5.85 8.89
CA GLU A 166 -42.67 -5.59 7.86
C GLU A 166 -41.28 -5.77 8.46
N ARG A 167 -40.73 -6.96 8.25
CA ARG A 167 -39.38 -7.32 8.66
C ARG A 167 -38.44 -6.87 7.54
N SER A 168 -37.28 -6.33 7.91
CA SER A 168 -36.14 -6.16 7.01
C SER A 168 -35.56 -7.53 6.65
N GLU A 169 -36.32 -8.34 5.91
CA GLU A 169 -35.84 -9.61 5.38
C GLU A 169 -35.01 -9.34 4.14
N LEU A 170 -33.72 -9.68 4.21
CA LEU A 170 -32.85 -9.63 3.05
C LEU A 170 -33.47 -10.41 1.87
N GLN A 171 -33.45 -9.78 0.70
CA GLN A 171 -34.09 -10.28 -0.52
C GLN A 171 -33.16 -11.19 -1.34
N GLY A 172 -33.76 -11.99 -2.24
CA GLY A 172 -33.04 -12.87 -3.16
C GLY A 172 -32.67 -14.26 -2.60
N MET A 173 -31.69 -14.90 -3.24
CA MET A 173 -31.13 -16.19 -2.86
C MET A 173 -30.50 -16.08 -1.47
N LYS A 174 -30.80 -17.04 -0.61
CA LYS A 174 -30.40 -16.98 0.80
C LYS A 174 -29.95 -18.34 1.32
N PHE A 175 -28.90 -18.30 2.14
CA PHE A 175 -28.41 -19.45 2.87
C PHE A 175 -28.22 -19.10 4.34
N LYS A 176 -28.33 -20.10 5.20
CA LYS A 176 -28.24 -19.95 6.65
C LYS A 176 -27.20 -20.91 7.18
N TRP A 177 -26.35 -20.40 8.06
CA TRP A 177 -25.37 -21.19 8.79
C TRP A 177 -25.45 -20.87 10.27
N ASN A 178 -25.25 -21.88 11.10
CA ASN A 178 -25.02 -21.66 12.53
C ASN A 178 -23.54 -21.35 12.79
N THR A 179 -23.26 -20.85 13.99
CA THR A 179 -21.90 -20.49 14.41
C THR A 179 -20.91 -21.65 14.27
N LYS A 180 -21.31 -22.86 14.67
CA LYS A 180 -20.50 -24.08 14.55
C LYS A 180 -20.08 -24.34 13.10
N GLN A 181 -21.03 -24.29 12.16
CA GLN A 181 -20.81 -24.55 10.74
C GLN A 181 -19.83 -23.54 10.10
N LEU A 182 -19.94 -22.25 10.44
CA LEU A 182 -19.02 -21.24 9.90
C LEU A 182 -17.63 -21.35 10.53
N TYR A 183 -17.56 -21.69 11.82
CA TYR A 183 -16.29 -21.89 12.52
C TYR A 183 -15.55 -23.12 11.98
N GLU A 184 -16.23 -24.27 11.85
CA GLU A 184 -15.64 -25.51 11.30
C GLU A 184 -15.19 -25.36 9.85
N ARG A 185 -15.85 -24.49 9.07
CA ARG A 185 -15.44 -24.14 7.69
C ARG A 185 -14.30 -23.11 7.66
N GLY A 186 -13.79 -22.66 8.80
CA GLY A 186 -12.74 -21.64 8.90
C GLY A 186 -13.17 -20.23 8.46
N VAL A 187 -14.47 -20.02 8.21
CA VAL A 187 -15.01 -18.71 7.78
C VAL A 187 -15.07 -17.76 8.98
N LEU A 188 -15.59 -18.23 10.12
CA LEU A 188 -15.69 -17.45 11.33
C LEU A 188 -14.44 -17.65 12.20
N LYS A 189 -13.70 -16.57 12.49
CA LYS A 189 -12.55 -16.61 13.42
C LYS A 189 -12.99 -16.34 14.85
N THR A 190 -13.63 -15.19 15.09
CA THR A 190 -13.99 -14.75 16.45
C THR A 190 -15.30 -13.98 16.46
N ILE A 191 -16.02 -14.07 17.57
CA ILE A 191 -17.14 -13.18 17.93
C ILE A 191 -16.77 -12.53 19.27
N ARG A 192 -16.80 -11.20 19.35
CA ARG A 192 -16.44 -10.44 20.55
C ARG A 192 -17.36 -10.86 21.71
N GLY A 193 -16.74 -11.25 22.83
CA GLY A 193 -17.46 -11.67 24.04
C GLY A 193 -17.96 -13.12 24.03
N GLU A 194 -17.72 -13.88 22.96
CA GLU A 194 -18.08 -15.30 22.88
C GLU A 194 -16.81 -16.16 22.78
N LYS A 195 -16.86 -17.30 23.47
CA LYS A 195 -15.78 -18.29 23.49
C LYS A 195 -16.10 -19.41 22.52
N LEU A 196 -15.52 -19.36 21.33
CA LEU A 196 -15.77 -20.33 20.27
C LEU A 196 -14.91 -21.58 20.47
N ALA A 197 -15.54 -22.77 20.41
CA ALA A 197 -14.89 -24.07 20.50
C ALA A 197 -14.08 -24.34 21.79
N GLU A 198 -14.33 -23.60 22.87
CA GLU A 198 -13.71 -23.91 24.16
C GLU A 198 -14.32 -25.21 24.75
N LEU A 199 -13.45 -26.13 25.13
CA LEU A 199 -13.80 -27.29 25.93
C LEU A 199 -14.00 -26.83 27.37
N THR A 200 -15.27 -26.78 27.81
CA THR A 200 -15.56 -26.57 29.23
C THR A 200 -15.44 -27.91 29.94
N VAL A 201 -14.40 -28.09 30.75
CA VAL A 201 -14.23 -29.29 31.59
C VAL A 201 -15.40 -29.34 32.58
N LYS A 202 -16.38 -30.21 32.31
CA LYS A 202 -17.41 -30.56 33.31
C LYS A 202 -17.06 -31.93 33.89
N VAL A 203 -17.01 -32.00 35.22
CA VAL A 203 -16.67 -33.19 36.01
C VAL A 203 -17.74 -34.30 35.91
N PHE A 204 -18.91 -34.02 35.31
CA PHE A 204 -19.93 -35.03 35.01
C PHE A 204 -20.61 -34.73 33.66
N GLY A 205 -20.56 -35.69 32.72
CA GLY A 205 -21.27 -35.66 31.43
C GLY A 205 -20.47 -35.08 30.24
N SER A 206 -20.80 -35.56 29.04
CA SER A 206 -20.09 -35.31 27.77
C SER A 206 -19.72 -33.84 27.55
N SER A 207 -18.40 -33.55 27.59
CA SER A 207 -17.83 -32.21 27.45
C SER A 207 -17.42 -31.96 25.99
N GLY A 208 -18.41 -31.65 25.14
CA GLY A 208 -18.15 -31.19 23.76
C GLY A 208 -17.87 -29.69 23.68
N PRO A 209 -17.18 -29.21 22.62
CA PRO A 209 -16.98 -27.79 22.37
C PRO A 209 -18.34 -27.08 22.25
N LYS A 210 -18.53 -26.01 23.03
CA LYS A 210 -19.78 -25.23 23.03
C LYS A 210 -19.70 -24.10 22.01
N PHE A 211 -20.82 -23.88 21.33
CA PHE A 211 -20.99 -22.76 20.40
C PHE A 211 -22.26 -22.00 20.78
N PRO A 212 -22.27 -20.66 20.67
CA PRO A 212 -23.47 -19.87 20.91
C PRO A 212 -24.53 -20.18 19.85
N ASP A 213 -25.82 -20.10 20.23
CA ASP A 213 -26.95 -20.31 19.30
C ASP A 213 -27.21 -19.03 18.47
N ILE A 214 -26.20 -18.65 17.68
CA ILE A 214 -26.23 -17.56 16.72
C ILE A 214 -26.31 -18.15 15.30
N ILE A 215 -27.23 -17.60 14.51
CA ILE A 215 -27.41 -17.92 13.08
C ILE A 215 -26.95 -16.75 12.24
N PHE A 216 -26.12 -17.02 11.25
CA PHE A 216 -25.75 -16.09 10.19
C PHE A 216 -26.56 -16.41 8.95
N LYS A 217 -27.20 -15.40 8.37
CA LYS A 217 -27.86 -15.50 7.05
C LYS A 217 -27.10 -14.64 6.06
N ILE A 218 -26.69 -15.21 4.94
CA ILE A 218 -26.14 -14.45 3.83
C ILE A 218 -27.13 -14.55 2.66
N SER A 219 -27.32 -13.44 1.97
CA SER A 219 -28.20 -13.39 0.80
C SER A 219 -27.76 -12.37 -0.22
N THR A 220 -28.18 -12.59 -1.46
CA THR A 220 -27.94 -11.68 -2.57
C THR A 220 -29.10 -11.77 -3.56
N SER A 221 -29.41 -10.65 -4.22
CA SER A 221 -30.41 -10.56 -5.28
C SER A 221 -29.79 -10.62 -6.68
N ASP A 222 -28.50 -10.33 -6.82
CA ASP A 222 -27.82 -10.11 -8.10
C ASP A 222 -26.38 -10.66 -8.16
N GLY A 223 -25.88 -11.22 -7.04
CA GLY A 223 -24.49 -11.65 -6.89
C GLY A 223 -23.49 -10.49 -6.77
N SER A 224 -23.89 -9.23 -6.91
CA SER A 224 -22.96 -8.10 -6.80
C SER A 224 -22.68 -7.75 -5.34
N ARG A 225 -23.74 -7.72 -4.54
CA ARG A 225 -23.70 -7.40 -3.11
C ARG A 225 -24.32 -8.53 -2.30
N PHE A 226 -23.67 -8.82 -1.19
CA PHE A 226 -24.10 -9.83 -0.23
C PHE A 226 -24.44 -9.14 1.09
N GLY A 227 -25.69 -9.28 1.51
CA GLY A 227 -26.11 -8.89 2.85
C GLY A 227 -25.87 -10.04 3.82
N ILE A 228 -25.33 -9.74 5.00
CA ILE A 228 -25.16 -10.70 6.09
C ILE A 228 -25.92 -10.22 7.33
N GLN A 229 -26.79 -11.07 7.84
CA GLN A 229 -27.59 -10.83 9.05
C GLN A 229 -27.15 -11.79 10.14
N MET A 230 -26.91 -11.27 11.35
CA MET A 230 -26.63 -12.06 12.54
C MET A 230 -27.89 -12.15 13.42
N ILE A 231 -28.26 -13.36 13.86
CA ILE A 231 -29.46 -13.59 14.70
C ILE A 231 -29.06 -14.41 15.91
N ASP A 232 -29.07 -13.79 17.08
CA ASP A 232 -28.86 -14.46 18.36
C ASP A 232 -30.20 -14.94 18.92
N LYS A 233 -30.43 -16.25 18.98
CA LYS A 233 -31.70 -16.81 19.48
C LYS A 233 -31.88 -16.66 20.99
N ARG A 234 -30.80 -16.45 21.74
CA ARG A 234 -30.80 -16.27 23.20
C ARG A 234 -31.40 -14.93 23.60
N LYS A 235 -31.26 -13.92 22.73
CA LYS A 235 -31.94 -12.65 22.89
C LYS A 235 -33.43 -12.89 22.61
N GLY A 236 -34.31 -12.52 23.55
CA GLY A 236 -35.77 -12.72 23.46
C GLY A 236 -36.38 -12.05 22.22
N PRO A 237 -37.64 -12.34 21.86
CA PRO A 237 -38.25 -11.88 20.61
C PRO A 237 -38.06 -10.39 20.34
N ASP A 238 -38.10 -9.52 21.34
CA ASP A 238 -37.94 -8.07 21.17
C ASP A 238 -36.48 -7.62 20.92
N LYS A 239 -35.49 -8.45 21.28
CA LYS A 239 -34.05 -8.23 21.02
C LYS A 239 -33.46 -9.19 19.97
N ARG A 240 -34.27 -10.11 19.42
CA ARG A 240 -33.91 -10.91 18.22
C ARG A 240 -33.71 -10.03 16.98
N TYR A 241 -34.14 -8.77 17.06
CA TYR A 241 -34.22 -7.79 15.99
C TYR A 241 -33.31 -6.58 16.19
N SER A 242 -32.26 -6.67 17.02
CA SER A 242 -31.07 -5.85 16.73
C SER A 242 -30.46 -6.44 15.45
N ASP A 243 -31.13 -6.16 14.32
CA ASP A 243 -30.80 -6.60 12.98
C ASP A 243 -29.54 -5.85 12.56
N ASP A 244 -28.42 -6.21 13.19
CA ASP A 244 -27.10 -5.88 12.68
C ASP A 244 -27.02 -6.62 11.34
N VAL A 245 -27.31 -5.85 10.29
CA VAL A 245 -27.16 -6.25 8.90
C VAL A 245 -25.94 -5.51 8.39
N ASP A 246 -24.97 -6.28 7.93
CA ASP A 246 -23.80 -5.76 7.25
C ASP A 246 -23.87 -6.17 5.79
N SER A 247 -23.08 -5.53 4.93
CA SER A 247 -23.02 -5.91 3.53
C SER A 247 -21.61 -5.77 2.98
N PHE A 248 -21.25 -6.66 2.05
CA PHE A 248 -20.01 -6.58 1.31
C PHE A 248 -20.26 -6.83 -0.17
N SER A 249 -19.41 -6.26 -1.03
CA SER A 249 -19.45 -6.54 -2.46
C SER A 249 -18.57 -7.73 -2.80
N PHE A 250 -18.97 -8.52 -3.81
CA PHE A 250 -18.14 -9.62 -4.30
C PHE A 250 -16.78 -9.13 -4.81
N LYS A 251 -16.78 -7.97 -5.49
CA LYS A 251 -15.57 -7.35 -6.03
C LYS A 251 -14.58 -6.99 -4.92
N ASP A 252 -15.05 -6.41 -3.82
CA ASP A 252 -14.18 -6.05 -2.69
C ASP A 252 -13.67 -7.30 -1.98
N LEU A 253 -14.48 -8.36 -1.89
CA LEU A 253 -14.02 -9.65 -1.37
C LEU A 253 -12.92 -10.26 -2.25
N ILE A 254 -13.02 -10.19 -3.58
CA ILE A 254 -11.94 -10.62 -4.49
C ILE A 254 -10.69 -9.75 -4.29
N LYS A 255 -10.82 -8.42 -4.21
CA LYS A 255 -9.69 -7.51 -4.01
C LYS A 255 -8.88 -7.86 -2.76
N THR A 256 -9.52 -8.35 -1.69
CA THR A 256 -8.81 -8.76 -0.46
C THR A 256 -7.82 -9.92 -0.68
N GLN A 257 -7.93 -10.66 -1.79
CA GLN A 257 -7.04 -11.76 -2.13
C GLN A 257 -5.79 -11.32 -2.91
N VAL A 258 -5.72 -10.06 -3.33
CA VAL A 258 -4.63 -9.48 -4.13
C VAL A 258 -3.81 -8.53 -3.25
N GLU A 259 -2.52 -8.36 -3.56
CA GLU A 259 -1.53 -7.67 -2.73
C GLU A 259 -1.88 -6.19 -2.42
N PRO A 260 -1.80 -5.75 -1.14
CA PRO A 260 -1.54 -6.54 0.06
C PRO A 260 -2.75 -7.39 0.44
N LYS A 261 -2.52 -8.69 0.65
CA LYS A 261 -3.58 -9.64 1.01
C LYS A 261 -4.16 -9.29 2.38
N ILE A 262 -5.47 -9.04 2.43
CA ILE A 262 -6.20 -8.77 3.68
C ILE A 262 -6.80 -10.10 4.15
N GLU A 263 -6.24 -10.67 5.22
CA GLU A 263 -6.67 -11.99 5.69
C GLU A 263 -8.06 -12.01 6.35
N THR A 264 -8.47 -10.90 6.96
CA THR A 264 -9.67 -10.85 7.79
C THR A 264 -10.55 -9.65 7.49
N TRP A 265 -11.86 -9.84 7.60
CA TRP A 265 -12.86 -8.78 7.51
C TRP A 265 -13.61 -8.68 8.83
N LYS A 266 -13.83 -7.45 9.27
CA LYS A 266 -14.55 -7.12 10.50
C LYS A 266 -15.97 -6.72 10.13
N LEU A 267 -16.95 -7.45 10.67
CA LEU A 267 -18.37 -7.24 10.42
C LEU A 267 -19.07 -6.78 11.71
N PHE A 268 -20.20 -6.10 11.56
CA PHE A 268 -21.07 -5.68 12.66
C PHE A 268 -20.33 -4.84 13.71
N HIS A 269 -19.78 -3.70 13.29
CA HIS A 269 -19.00 -2.81 14.16
C HIS A 269 -17.81 -3.52 14.83
N SER A 270 -17.13 -4.40 14.09
CA SER A 270 -16.00 -5.22 14.57
C SER A 270 -16.32 -6.26 15.64
N ASN A 271 -17.60 -6.59 15.84
CA ASN A 271 -17.99 -7.65 16.76
C ASN A 271 -17.73 -9.05 16.20
N VAL A 272 -17.65 -9.20 14.87
CA VAL A 272 -17.40 -10.49 14.21
C VAL A 272 -16.20 -10.37 13.30
N VAL A 273 -15.27 -11.31 13.39
CA VAL A 273 -14.10 -11.40 12.50
C VAL A 273 -14.21 -12.65 11.66
N VAL A 274 -14.15 -12.48 10.35
CA VAL A 274 -14.19 -13.57 9.37
C VAL A 274 -12.89 -13.66 8.58
N ASN A 275 -12.56 -14.86 8.11
CA ASN A 275 -11.46 -15.10 7.18
C ASN A 275 -11.91 -14.82 5.73
N ASN A 276 -11.21 -13.95 5.02
CA ASN A 276 -11.63 -13.49 3.70
C ASN A 276 -11.52 -14.58 2.63
N SER A 277 -10.46 -15.37 2.65
CA SER A 277 -10.26 -16.46 1.69
C SER A 277 -11.34 -17.53 1.86
N GLN A 278 -11.66 -17.89 3.11
CA GLN A 278 -12.71 -18.88 3.40
C GLN A 278 -14.12 -18.33 3.13
N LEU A 279 -14.36 -17.04 3.41
CA LEU A 279 -15.62 -16.38 3.03
C LEU A 279 -15.80 -16.37 1.52
N LEU A 280 -14.76 -16.03 0.75
CA LEU A 280 -14.81 -16.07 -0.71
C LEU A 280 -15.13 -17.48 -1.22
N HIS A 281 -14.44 -18.49 -0.69
CA HIS A 281 -14.70 -19.88 -1.04
C HIS A 281 -16.14 -20.30 -0.71
N LEU A 282 -16.67 -19.89 0.44
CA LEU A 282 -18.07 -20.12 0.83
C LEU A 282 -19.03 -19.46 -0.18
N ILE A 283 -18.83 -18.19 -0.51
CA ILE A 283 -19.69 -17.46 -1.45
C ILE A 283 -19.68 -18.11 -2.82
N VAL A 284 -18.49 -18.40 -3.37
CA VAL A 284 -18.35 -19.07 -4.66
C VAL A 284 -19.02 -20.44 -4.64
N SER A 285 -18.81 -21.23 -3.60
CA SER A 285 -19.35 -22.60 -3.51
C SER A 285 -20.88 -22.66 -3.40
N PHE A 286 -21.50 -21.71 -2.68
CA PHE A 286 -22.94 -21.79 -2.41
C PHE A 286 -23.79 -20.93 -3.34
N PHE A 287 -23.29 -19.77 -3.77
CA PHE A 287 -24.07 -18.84 -4.61
C PHE A 287 -23.73 -18.94 -6.09
N TYR A 288 -22.50 -19.32 -6.43
CA TYR A 288 -22.04 -19.31 -7.82
C TYR A 288 -21.85 -20.70 -8.42
N LYS A 289 -21.38 -21.69 -7.64
CA LYS A 289 -21.30 -23.07 -8.12
C LYS A 289 -22.71 -23.61 -8.32
N ARG A 290 -22.97 -24.22 -9.47
CA ARG A 290 -24.23 -24.93 -9.73
C ARG A 290 -24.21 -26.15 -8.80
N ASN A 291 -24.90 -26.08 -7.66
CA ASN A 291 -25.19 -27.30 -6.93
C ASN A 291 -26.15 -28.08 -7.81
N ALA A 292 -25.65 -29.14 -8.45
CA ALA A 292 -26.53 -30.21 -8.90
C ALA A 292 -27.18 -30.75 -7.61
N LEU A 293 -28.42 -30.33 -7.37
CA LEU A 293 -29.35 -31.03 -6.50
C LEU A 293 -29.88 -32.23 -7.29
#